data_AF-A0A653S7F1-F1
#
_entry.id   AF-A0A653S7F1-F1
#
_cell.length_a   1.000
_cell.length_b   1.000
_cell.length_c   1.000
_cell.angle_alpha   90.00
_cell.angle_beta   90.00
_cell.angle_gamma   90.00
#
_symmetry.space_group_name_H-M   'P 1'
#
loop_
_entity.id
_entity.type
_entity.pdbx_description
1 polymer ?
#
loop_
_entity_poly.entity_id
_entity_poly.type
_entity_poly.pdbx_seq_one_letter_code
_entity_poly.pdbx_strand_id
1 'polypeptide(L)'
;MTELTEPDHPTDQPAPEWPQAPGQDIRDPQVAQATARLLDLPGLPAAEHEAVYNVLHDELLAALNSEPADSGPTGSEKTGGAA
;
A
#
# COMPACT_ATOMS: atom_id res chain seq x y z
N MET A 1 -26.27 15.75 21.30
CA MET A 1 -25.58 16.15 20.05
C MET A 1 -24.12 16.32 20.43
N THR A 2 -23.25 15.42 20.00
CA THR A 2 -21.81 15.61 20.17
C THR A 2 -21.36 16.57 19.08
N GLU A 3 -21.15 17.83 19.44
CA GLU A 3 -20.48 18.80 18.57
C GLU A 3 -19.06 18.28 18.32
N LEU A 4 -18.74 18.02 17.05
CA LEU A 4 -17.36 17.86 16.61
C LEU A 4 -16.73 19.26 16.69
N THR A 5 -16.06 19.58 17.81
CA THR A 5 -15.08 20.67 17.79
C THR A 5 -14.00 20.24 16.81
N GLU A 6 -14.04 20.81 15.60
CA GLU A 6 -12.88 20.77 14.71
C GLU A 6 -11.71 21.32 15.52
N PRO A 7 -10.61 20.56 15.71
CA PRO A 7 -9.45 21.11 16.37
C PRO A 7 -9.03 22.35 15.58
N ASP A 8 -8.82 23.46 16.29
CA ASP A 8 -8.26 24.70 15.76
C ASP A 8 -6.90 24.37 15.13
N HIS A 9 -6.93 24.00 13.86
CA HIS A 9 -5.74 23.62 13.12
C HIS A 9 -5.09 24.95 12.76
N PRO A 10 -3.87 25.25 13.25
CA PRO A 10 -3.20 26.49 12.90
C PRO A 10 -3.05 26.52 11.39
N THR A 11 -3.76 27.43 10.73
CA THR A 11 -3.75 27.64 9.27
C THR A 11 -2.40 28.12 8.75
N ASP A 12 -1.48 28.47 9.65
CA ASP A 12 -0.08 28.85 9.40
C ASP A 12 0.88 27.66 9.22
N GLN A 13 0.43 26.41 9.46
CA GLN A 13 1.29 25.26 9.21
C GLN A 13 1.32 24.98 7.71
N PRO A 14 2.51 24.98 7.05
CA PRO A 14 2.59 24.63 5.64
C PRO A 14 1.95 23.26 5.44
N ALA A 15 1.12 23.12 4.41
CA ALA A 15 0.49 21.86 4.09
C ALA A 15 1.56 20.77 4.00
N PRO A 16 1.37 19.61 4.65
CA PRO A 16 2.31 18.49 4.55
C PRO A 16 2.60 18.20 3.07
N GLU A 17 3.88 18.07 2.73
CA GLU A 17 4.25 17.70 1.37
C GLU A 17 3.68 16.31 1.03
N TRP A 18 3.14 16.17 -0.18
CA TRP A 18 2.69 14.86 -0.64
C TRP A 18 3.92 13.96 -0.85
N PRO A 19 3.88 12.68 -0.40
CA PRO A 19 5.01 11.78 -0.56
C PRO A 19 5.36 11.61 -2.04
N GLN A 20 6.63 11.85 -2.38
CA GLN A 20 7.14 11.79 -3.75
C GLN A 20 7.42 10.36 -4.24
N ALA A 21 7.44 9.38 -3.33
CA ALA A 21 7.77 7.99 -3.65
C ALA A 21 7.04 7.00 -2.71
N PRO A 22 5.69 6.95 -2.74
CA PRO A 22 4.96 5.94 -2.00
C PRO A 22 5.36 4.55 -2.51
N GLY A 23 5.67 3.66 -1.57
CA GLY A 23 6.02 2.27 -1.90
C GLY A 23 7.51 1.94 -2.00
N GLN A 24 8.43 2.91 -1.91
CA GLN A 24 9.88 2.61 -2.05
C GLN A 24 10.45 1.65 -0.99
N ASP A 25 9.91 1.66 0.23
CA ASP A 25 10.33 0.77 1.31
C ASP A 25 9.47 -0.50 1.43
N ILE A 26 8.52 -0.70 0.51
CA ILE A 26 7.61 -1.83 0.54
C ILE A 26 8.28 -3.02 -0.17
N ARG A 27 8.49 -4.10 0.58
CA ARG A 27 9.14 -5.33 0.09
C ARG A 27 8.22 -6.18 -0.77
N ASP A 28 6.91 -6.05 -0.57
CA ASP A 28 5.92 -6.78 -1.35
C ASP A 28 5.66 -6.05 -2.68
N PRO A 29 5.96 -6.66 -3.83
CA PRO A 29 5.82 -6.01 -5.12
C PRO A 29 4.36 -5.70 -5.48
N GLN A 30 3.38 -6.49 -5.02
CA GLN A 30 1.96 -6.23 -5.26
C GLN A 30 1.49 -5.01 -4.47
N VAL A 31 1.92 -4.90 -3.20
CA VAL A 31 1.60 -3.75 -2.36
C VAL A 31 2.33 -2.49 -2.85
N ALA A 32 3.59 -2.60 -3.27
CA ALA A 32 4.35 -1.49 -3.85
C ALA A 32 3.67 -0.96 -5.14
N GLN A 33 3.20 -1.85 -6.00
CA GLN A 33 2.47 -1.47 -7.21
C GLN A 33 1.13 -0.80 -6.91
N ALA A 34 0.36 -1.34 -5.97
CA ALA A 34 -0.94 -0.78 -5.59
C ALA A 34 -0.78 0.65 -5.02
N THR A 35 0.20 0.85 -4.14
CA THR A 35 0.46 2.16 -3.50
C THR A 35 1.05 3.21 -4.43
N ALA A 36 1.69 2.83 -5.54
CA ALA A 36 2.23 3.77 -6.53
C ALA A 36 1.15 4.71 -7.11
N ARG A 37 -0.11 4.27 -7.19
CA ARG A 37 -1.23 5.08 -7.70
C ARG A 37 -1.55 6.31 -6.85
N LEU A 38 -1.12 6.32 -5.59
CA LEU A 38 -1.29 7.48 -4.71
C LEU A 38 -0.46 8.68 -5.19
N LEU A 39 0.51 8.50 -6.09
CA LEU A 39 1.27 9.60 -6.70
C LEU A 39 0.40 10.52 -7.56
N ASP A 40 -0.63 9.97 -8.21
CA ASP A 40 -1.49 10.73 -9.13
C ASP A 40 -2.57 11.54 -8.40
N LEU A 41 -2.80 11.25 -7.12
CA LEU A 41 -3.88 11.79 -6.30
C LEU A 41 -3.88 13.34 -6.20
N PRO A 42 -2.72 14.02 -6.04
CA PRO A 42 -2.66 15.48 -6.07
C PRO A 42 -3.07 16.11 -7.40
N GLY A 43 -2.98 15.35 -8.51
CA GLY A 43 -3.41 15.79 -9.84
C GLY A 43 -4.90 15.58 -10.11
N LEU A 44 -5.60 14.85 -9.25
CA LEU A 44 -7.01 14.51 -9.41
C LEU A 44 -7.91 15.45 -8.60
N PRO A 45 -9.13 15.74 -9.07
CA PRO A 45 -10.10 16.47 -8.28
C PRO A 45 -10.52 15.64 -7.04
N ALA A 46 -10.82 16.31 -5.93
CA ALA A 46 -11.17 15.65 -4.67
C ALA A 46 -12.35 14.66 -4.78
N ALA A 47 -13.29 14.92 -5.69
CA ALA A 47 -14.42 14.02 -5.97
C ALA A 47 -13.99 12.65 -6.53
N GLU A 48 -12.80 12.55 -7.14
CA GLU A 48 -12.27 11.30 -7.68
C GLU A 48 -11.39 10.54 -6.70
N HIS A 49 -11.00 11.17 -5.58
CA HIS A 49 -10.12 10.55 -4.59
C HIS A 49 -10.75 9.31 -3.96
N GLU A 50 -12.06 9.34 -3.69
CA GLU A 50 -12.80 8.20 -3.17
C GLU A 50 -12.69 6.97 -4.08
N ALA A 51 -12.84 7.18 -5.40
CA ALA A 51 -12.74 6.09 -6.36
C ALA A 51 -11.33 5.47 -6.38
N VAL A 52 -10.29 6.32 -6.30
CA VAL A 52 -8.90 5.86 -6.19
C VAL A 52 -8.67 5.05 -4.92
N TYR A 53 -9.18 5.51 -3.77
CA TYR A 53 -9.04 4.79 -2.51
C TYR A 53 -9.80 3.45 -2.49
N ASN A 54 -10.99 3.40 -3.09
CA ASN A 54 -11.77 2.17 -3.20
C ASN A 54 -11.01 1.12 -4.03
N VAL A 55 -10.50 1.52 -5.19
CA VAL A 55 -9.70 0.63 -6.04
C VAL A 55 -8.42 0.16 -5.32
N LEU A 56 -7.73 1.07 -4.62
CA LEU A 56 -6.56 0.70 -3.82
C LEU A 56 -6.92 -0.34 -2.75
N HIS A 57 -8.05 -0.15 -2.07
CA HIS A 57 -8.51 -1.09 -1.04
C HIS A 57 -8.78 -2.48 -1.64
N ASP A 58 -9.48 -2.54 -2.77
CA ASP A 58 -9.79 -3.80 -3.45
C ASP A 58 -8.51 -4.51 -3.94
N GLU A 59 -7.52 -3.76 -4.46
CA GLU A 59 -6.26 -4.33 -4.92
C GLU A 59 -5.39 -4.85 -3.78
N LEU A 60 -5.33 -4.12 -2.66
CA LEU A 60 -4.63 -4.58 -1.46
C LEU A 60 -5.32 -5.81 -0.85
N LEU A 61 -6.64 -5.83 -0.85
CA LEU A 61 -7.41 -6.99 -0.41
C LEU A 61 -7.19 -8.19 -1.34
N ALA A 62 -7.13 -7.98 -2.65
CA ALA A 62 -6.82 -9.03 -3.61
C ALA A 62 -5.38 -9.56 -3.45
N ALA A 63 -4.41 -8.68 -3.23
CA ALA A 63 -3.02 -9.06 -2.95
C ALA A 63 -2.93 -9.88 -1.65
N LEU A 64 -3.62 -9.46 -0.59
CA LEU A 64 -3.65 -10.18 0.68
C LEU A 64 -4.27 -11.58 0.56
N ASN A 65 -5.30 -11.72 -0.26
CA ASN A 65 -5.97 -13.01 -0.50
C ASN A 65 -5.26 -13.87 -1.55
N SER A 66 -4.28 -13.32 -2.26
CA SER A 66 -3.49 -14.11 -3.21
C SER A 66 -2.53 -15.01 -2.41
N GLU A 67 -2.42 -16.27 -2.82
CA GLU A 67 -1.35 -17.10 -2.29
C GLU A 67 -0.01 -16.45 -2.66
N PRO A 68 0.93 -16.29 -1.70
CA PRO A 68 2.27 -15.83 -2.05
C PRO A 68 2.80 -16.78 -3.11
N ALA A 69 3.31 -16.24 -4.21
CA ALA A 69 3.94 -17.05 -5.24
C ALA A 69 5.00 -17.90 -4.55
N ASP A 70 4.69 -19.19 -4.42
CA ASP A 70 5.49 -20.19 -3.75
C ASP A 70 6.93 -19.97 -4.19
N SER A 71 7.79 -19.54 -3.26
CA SER A 71 9.23 -19.61 -3.47
C SER A 71 9.50 -21.09 -3.65
N GLY A 72 9.58 -21.51 -4.92
CA GLY A 72 9.51 -22.91 -5.31
C GLY A 72 10.47 -23.82 -4.55
N PRO A 73 10.22 -25.13 -4.62
CA PRO A 73 10.67 -26.08 -3.64
C PRO A 73 12.20 -26.11 -3.62
N THR A 74 12.80 -25.94 -2.44
CA THR A 74 14.12 -26.54 -2.20
C THR A 74 13.94 -28.06 -2.06
N GLY A 75 13.52 -28.71 -3.14
CA GLY A 75 13.53 -30.15 -3.29
C GLY A 75 14.76 -30.53 -4.10
N SER A 76 15.76 -31.14 -3.45
CA SER A 76 16.56 -32.27 -3.95
C SER A 76 17.67 -32.63 -2.94
N GLU A 77 17.31 -33.50 -2.00
CA GLU A 77 18.06 -34.66 -1.53
C GLU A 77 19.53 -34.82 -2.01
N LYS A 78 20.50 -34.75 -1.06
CA LYS A 78 21.76 -35.52 -1.16
C LYS A 78 22.46 -35.69 0.20
N THR A 79 22.32 -36.88 0.78
CA THR A 79 23.34 -37.66 1.55
C THR A 79 22.56 -38.71 2.35
N GLY A 80 22.55 -39.97 1.95
CA GLY A 80 23.74 -40.81 1.79
C GLY A 80 24.08 -41.39 3.16
N GLY A 81 23.72 -42.66 3.38
CA GLY A 81 23.81 -43.30 4.70
C GLY A 81 25.22 -43.47 5.27
N ALA A 82 25.27 -43.70 6.58
CA ALA A 82 26.33 -44.38 7.34
C ALA A 82 25.69 -44.74 8.69
N ALA A 83 25.33 -46.02 8.90
CA ALA A 83 26.13 -47.11 9.47
C ALA A 83 25.97 -47.19 10.99
#